data_AF-A0AA43CZE1-F1
#
_entry.id   AF-A0AA43CZE1-F1
#
_cell.length_a   1.000
_cell.length_b   1.000
_cell.length_c   1.000
_cell.angle_alpha   90.00
_cell.angle_beta   90.00
_cell.angle_gamma   90.00
#
_symmetry.space_group_name_H-M   'P 1'
#
loop_
_entity.id
_entity.type
_entity.pdbx_description
1 polymer ?
#
loop_
_entity_poly.entity_id
_entity_poly.type
_entity_poly.pdbx_seq_one_letter_code
_entity_poly.pdbx_strand_id
1 'polypeptide(L)' 'MAEIVVGLGENSYPIVIGERVLPNLGSALDDVGFPEKVAIVTNPTVGDLYCEQVIDTLAASGRRVSVI' A
#
# COMPACT_ATOMS: atom_id res chain seq x y z
N MET A 1 -9.50 13.04 4.99
CA MET A 1 -9.37 11.60 4.68
C MET A 1 -10.75 11.10 4.33
N ALA A 2 -10.92 10.57 3.13
CA ALA A 2 -12.18 10.00 2.64
C ALA A 2 -11.93 8.54 2.27
N GLU A 3 -12.92 7.68 2.51
CA GLU A 3 -12.87 6.27 2.16
C GLU A 3 -14.15 5.90 1.42
N ILE A 4 -14.01 5.14 0.34
CA ILE A 4 -15.13 4.70 -0.49
C ILE A 4 -14.99 3.19 -0.70
N VAL A 5 -16.00 2.42 -0.28
CA VAL A 5 -16.05 0.98 -0.54
C VAL A 5 -16.70 0.75 -1.91
N VAL A 6 -15.97 0.07 -2.80
CA VAL A 6 -16.50 -0.33 -4.10
C VAL A 6 -17.18 -1.69 -3.95
N GLY A 7 -18.50 -1.73 -4.14
CA GLY A 7 -19.30 -2.95 -4.00
C GLY A 7 -19.17 -3.87 -5.22
N LEU A 8 -18.29 -4.87 -5.13
CA LEU A 8 -18.09 -5.91 -6.16
C LEU A 8 -18.44 -7.31 -5.66
N GLY A 9 -19.28 -7.40 -4.61
CA GLY A 9 -19.60 -8.65 -3.92
C GLY A 9 -18.40 -9.16 -3.13
N GLU A 10 -17.94 -10.38 -3.41
CA GLU A 10 -16.79 -11.00 -2.73
C GLU A 10 -15.47 -10.24 -2.96
N ASN A 11 -15.37 -9.47 -4.04
CA ASN A 11 -14.18 -8.70 -4.40
C ASN A 11 -14.29 -7.22 -4.02
N SER A 12 -15.15 -6.87 -3.06
CA SER A 12 -15.30 -5.48 -2.63
C SER A 12 -14.02 -5.00 -1.93
N TYR A 13 -13.60 -3.77 -2.21
CA TYR A 13 -12.38 -3.19 -1.63
C TYR A 13 -12.56 -1.71 -1.27
N PRO A 14 -11.83 -1.22 -0.26
CA PRO A 14 -11.81 0.19 0.09
C PRO A 14 -10.85 0.97 -0.82
N ILE A 15 -11.25 2.19 -1.20
CA ILE A 15 -10.37 3.20 -1.79
C ILE A 15 -10.19 4.30 -0.75
N VAL A 16 -8.96 4.48 -0.28
CA VAL A 16 -8.59 5.53 0.68
C VAL A 16 -8.03 6.73 -0.08
N ILE A 17 -8.62 7.92 0.12
CA ILE A 17 -8.24 9.16 -0.57
C ILE A 17 -7.90 10.23 0.48
N GLY A 18 -6.71 10.83 0.33
CA GLY A 18 -6.26 11.90 1.19
C GLY A 18 -4.86 12.37 0.85
N GLU A 19 -4.39 13.34 1.61
CA GLU A 19 -3.00 13.79 1.56
C GLU A 19 -2.13 12.93 2.47
N ARG A 20 -0.86 12.72 2.09
CA ARG A 20 0.12 11.95 2.86
C ARG A 20 -0.42 10.58 3.31
N VAL A 21 -1.02 9.83 2.39
CA VAL A 21 -1.57 8.50 2.68
C VAL A 21 -0.52 7.39 2.73
N LEU A 22 0.62 7.57 2.05
CA LEU A 22 1.68 6.54 1.98
C LEU A 22 2.22 6.11 3.36
N PRO A 23 2.46 6.99 4.35
CA PRO A 23 2.88 6.59 5.70
C PRO A 23 1.89 5.66 6.43
N ASN A 24 0.61 5.66 6.05
CA ASN A 24 -0.43 4.82 6.65
C ASN A 24 -0.65 3.51 5.85
N LEU A 25 0.19 3.24 4.84
CA LEU A 25 0.03 2.07 3.97
C LEU A 25 0.16 0.75 4.75
N GLY A 26 1.08 0.69 5.72
CA GLY A 26 1.27 -0.51 6.55
C GLY A 26 -0.01 -0.90 7.29
N SER A 27 -0.62 0.04 8.02
CA SER A 27 -1.87 -0.21 8.74
C SER A 27 -3.04 -0.53 7.81
N ALA A 28 -3.14 0.17 6.67
CA ALA A 28 -4.20 -0.11 5.70
C ALA A 28 -4.12 -1.53 5.12
N LEU A 29 -2.90 -2.08 4.97
CA LEU A 29 -2.69 -3.47 4.56
C LEU A 29 -2.95 -4.47 5.69
N ASP A 30 -2.76 -4.08 6.95
CA ASP A 30 -3.12 -4.92 8.11
C ASP A 30 -4.63 -5.07 8.22
N ASP A 31 -5.39 -4.00 8.04
CA ASP A 31 -6.86 -3.99 8.15
C ASP A 31 -7.53 -4.94 7.15
N VAL A 32 -6.89 -5.19 6.00
CA VAL A 32 -7.38 -6.12 4.96
C VAL A 32 -6.71 -7.49 5.02
N GLY A 33 -5.87 -7.76 6.03
CA GLY A 33 -5.19 -9.04 6.20
C GLY A 33 -4.20 -9.39 5.09
N PHE A 34 -3.53 -8.39 4.51
CA PHE A 34 -2.62 -8.60 3.38
C PHE A 34 -1.37 -9.39 3.79
N PRO A 35 -0.85 -10.32 2.96
CA PRO A 35 0.32 -11.14 3.28
C PRO A 35 1.60 -10.34 3.61
N GLU A 36 2.49 -10.98 4.37
CA GLU A 36 3.78 -10.37 4.77
C GLU A 36 4.76 -10.15 3.62
N LYS A 37 4.70 -10.99 2.57
CA LYS A 37 5.60 -10.90 1.42
C LYS A 37 4.94 -10.06 0.34
N VAL A 38 5.56 -8.94 -0.01
CA VAL A 38 5.00 -7.97 -0.95
C VAL A 38 6.02 -7.67 -2.04
N ALA A 39 5.54 -7.65 -3.29
CA ALA A 39 6.31 -7.16 -4.42
C ALA A 39 5.76 -5.80 -4.86
N ILE A 40 6.64 -4.80 -4.97
CA ILE A 40 6.34 -3.48 -5.53
C ILE A 40 6.69 -3.53 -7.01
N VAL A 41 5.71 -3.28 -7.87
CA VAL A 41 5.90 -3.15 -9.32
C VAL A 41 5.64 -1.70 -9.70
N THR A 42 6.61 -1.04 -10.31
CA THR A 42 6.51 0.37 -10.71
C THR A 42 7.32 0.65 -11.97
N ASN A 43 7.19 1.85 -12.53
CA ASN A 43 8.09 2.32 -13.58
C ASN A 43 9.28 3.09 -12.97
N PRO A 44 10.38 3.29 -13.72
CA PRO A 44 11.57 3.97 -13.19
C PRO A 44 11.27 5.36 -12.61
N THR A 45 10.48 6.17 -13.32
CA THR A 45 10.18 7.55 -12.91
C THR A 45 9.40 7.65 -11.60
N VAL A 46 8.40 6.78 -11.37
CA VAL A 46 7.64 6.78 -10.11
C VAL A 46 8.46 6.10 -9.02
N GLY A 47 9.28 5.10 -9.36
CA GLY A 47 10.23 4.48 -8.45
C GLY A 47 11.18 5.49 -7.82
N ASP A 48 11.82 6.33 -8.63
CA ASP A 48 12.74 7.36 -8.16
C ASP A 48 12.09 8.38 -7.20
N LEU A 49 10.77 8.55 -7.27
CA LEU A 49 10.03 9.51 -6.46
C LEU A 49 9.44 8.92 -5.18
N TYR A 50 9.00 7.66 -5.20
CA TYR A 50 8.17 7.10 -4.12
C TYR A 50 8.58 5.72 -3.60
N CYS A 51 9.45 4.97 -4.29
CA CYS A 51 9.77 3.60 -3.85
C CYS A 51 10.36 3.57 -2.44
N GLU A 52 11.32 4.45 -2.13
CA GLU A 52 11.97 4.50 -0.82
C GLU A 52 10.94 4.67 0.31
N GLN A 53 10.04 5.66 0.17
CA GLN A 53 8.99 5.91 1.15
C GLN A 53 8.04 4.70 1.33
N VAL A 54 7.69 4.02 0.24
CA VAL A 54 6.81 2.84 0.29
C VAL A 54 7.53 1.65 0.94
N ILE A 55 8.78 1.39 0.58
CA ILE A 55 9.59 0.32 1.16
C ILE A 55 9.74 0.53 2.67
N ASP A 56 10.10 1.74 3.09
CA ASP A 56 10.30 2.05 4.51
C ASP A 56 9.02 1.87 5.31
N THR A 57 7.89 2.34 4.79
CA THR A 57 6.60 2.19 5.47
C THR A 57 6.20 0.71 5.60
N LEU A 58 6.37 -0.08 4.55
CA LEU A 58 6.05 -1.50 4.57
C LEU A 58 7.00 -2.28 5.48
N ALA A 59 8.30 -2.00 5.43
CA ALA A 59 9.29 -2.62 6.30
C ALA A 59 9.04 -2.30 7.78
N ALA A 60 8.65 -1.05 8.10
CA ALA A 60 8.27 -0.64 9.45
C ALA A 60 7.04 -1.40 9.98
N SER A 61 6.14 -1.85 9.10
CA SER A 61 5.02 -2.74 9.44
C SER A 61 5.40 -4.23 9.56
N GLY A 62 6.69 -4.57 9.44
CA GLY A 62 7.20 -5.94 9.56
C GLY A 62 7.10 -6.77 8.27
N ARG A 63 6.80 -6.15 7.13
CA ARG A 63 6.67 -6.84 5.83
C ARG A 63 8.01 -7.02 5.13
N ARG A 64 8.11 -8.11 4.35
CA ARG A 64 9.25 -8.39 3.46
C ARG A 64 8.94 -7.86 2.07
N VAL A 65 9.71 -6.87 1.63
CA VAL A 65 9.47 -6.13 0.39
C VAL A 65 10.51 -6.47 -0.65
N SER A 66 10.05 -6.72 -1.88
CA SER A 66 10.89 -6.82 -3.09
C SER A 66 10.41 -5.79 -4.12
N VAL A 67 11.32 -5.19 -4.89
CA VAL A 67 10.96 -4.28 -5.99
C VAL A 67 11.28 -4.95 -7.32
N ILE A 68 10.37 -4.82 -8.30
CA ILE A 68 10.45 -5.41 -9.64
C ILE A 68 10.32 -4.30 -10.69
#